data_AF-A0A949HH54-F1
#
_entry.id   AF-A0A949HH54-F1
#
_cell.length_a   1.000
_cell.length_b   1.000
_cell.length_c   1.000
_cell.angle_alpha   90.00
_cell.angle_beta   90.00
_cell.angle_gamma   90.00
#
_symmetry.space_group_name_H-M   'P 1'
#
loop_
_entity.id
_entity.type
_entity.pdbx_description
1 polymer ?
#
loop_
_entity_poly.entity_id
_entity_poly.type
_entity_poly.pdbx_seq_one_letter_code
_entity_poly.pdbx_strand_id
1 'polypeptide(L)'
;DGAPGTLITSFERDPRRAGRVQPGAGQTHHFALAVADEAVQLHWRERLLDAGLRVSPVMDRIYFRSIYCQDPDGHIVEIATATPGFAVDEPVAALGTRLQLPPWLEPQRERIAAGLQPLDGGEVA
;
A
#
# COMPACT_ATOMS: atom_id res chain seq x y z
N ASP A 1 1.47 26.46 0.45
CA ASP A 1 1.23 25.58 1.61
C ASP A 1 1.51 24.14 1.24
N GLY A 2 2.42 23.48 1.95
CA GLY A 2 2.79 22.08 1.71
C GLY A 2 2.83 21.32 3.03
N ALA A 3 2.25 20.13 3.04
CA ALA A 3 2.31 19.20 4.16
C ALA A 3 2.81 17.83 3.66
N PRO A 4 3.29 16.94 4.54
CA PRO A 4 3.70 15.60 4.13
C PRO A 4 2.59 14.89 3.32
N GLY A 5 2.96 14.30 2.18
CA GLY A 5 2.03 13.55 1.33
C GLY A 5 1.15 14.37 0.39
N THR A 6 1.33 15.69 0.27
CA THR A 6 0.46 16.55 -0.56
C THR A 6 1.01 16.91 -1.93
N LEU A 7 2.19 16.44 -2.31
CA LEU A 7 2.82 16.74 -3.61
C LEU A 7 3.32 15.47 -4.29
N ILE A 8 2.85 15.25 -5.52
CA ILE A 8 3.34 14.21 -6.41
C ILE A 8 3.83 14.90 -7.68
N THR A 9 5.09 14.64 -8.05
CA THR A 9 5.71 15.18 -9.25
C THR A 9 5.95 14.05 -10.23
N SER A 10 5.35 14.17 -11.42
CA SER A 10 5.59 13.25 -12.53
C SER A 10 6.52 13.89 -13.55
N PHE A 11 7.45 13.10 -14.10
CA PHE A 11 8.37 13.53 -15.14
C PHE A 11 8.10 12.73 -16.40
N GLU A 12 7.77 13.43 -17.49
CA GLU A 12 7.62 12.80 -18.80
C GLU A 12 8.95 12.22 -19.27
N ARG A 13 8.93 10.99 -19.78
CA ARG A 13 10.07 10.35 -20.43
C ARG A 13 9.70 9.93 -21.84
N ASP A 14 10.56 10.24 -22.82
CA ASP A 14 10.38 9.73 -24.19
C ASP A 14 10.52 8.20 -24.18
N PRO A 15 9.45 7.43 -24.46
CA PRO A 15 9.48 5.97 -24.40
C PRO A 15 10.42 5.35 -25.45
N ARG A 16 10.85 6.12 -26.46
CA ARG A 16 11.86 5.69 -27.44
C ARG A 16 13.29 5.82 -26.91
N ARG A 17 13.49 6.58 -25.84
CA ARG A 17 14.81 6.88 -25.25
C ARG A 17 14.99 6.30 -23.86
N ALA A 18 13.90 6.08 -23.12
CA ALA A 18 13.92 5.50 -21.78
C ALA A 18 13.61 4.00 -21.82
N GLY A 19 14.41 3.21 -21.11
CA GLY A 19 14.07 1.81 -20.86
C GLY A 19 12.82 1.69 -19.98
N ARG A 20 12.04 0.63 -20.17
CA ARG A 20 10.92 0.32 -19.28
C ARG A 20 11.44 0.01 -17.87
N VAL A 21 10.76 0.55 -16.86
CA VAL A 21 11.03 0.23 -15.46
C VAL A 21 10.95 -1.29 -15.27
N GLN A 22 11.93 -1.84 -14.57
CA GLN A 22 11.93 -3.25 -14.18
C GLN A 22 11.53 -3.37 -12.71
N PRO A 23 10.55 -4.22 -12.37
CA PRO A 23 10.22 -4.48 -10.97
C PRO A 23 11.39 -5.19 -10.29
N GLY A 24 11.70 -4.82 -9.06
CA GLY A 24 12.78 -5.42 -8.30
C GLY A 24 13.10 -4.67 -7.02
N ALA A 25 14.04 -5.23 -6.25
CA ALA A 25 14.55 -4.59 -5.04
C ALA A 25 15.12 -3.19 -5.35
N GLY A 26 14.83 -2.21 -4.49
CA GLY A 26 15.25 -0.82 -4.66
C GLY A 26 14.27 0.06 -5.46
N GLN A 27 13.20 -0.50 -6.02
CA GLN A 27 12.20 0.24 -6.80
C GLN A 27 10.91 0.47 -6.00
N THR A 28 10.24 1.59 -6.24
CA THR A 28 8.87 1.83 -5.74
C THR A 28 7.90 0.88 -6.43
N HIS A 29 7.18 0.07 -5.65
CA HIS A 29 6.19 -0.85 -6.19
C HIS A 29 4.84 -0.17 -6.50
N HIS A 30 4.37 0.69 -5.59
CA HIS A 30 3.18 1.55 -5.73
C HIS A 30 3.26 2.72 -4.76
N PHE A 31 2.40 3.71 -4.94
CA PHE A 31 2.06 4.70 -3.91
C PHE A 31 0.56 4.64 -3.62
N ALA A 32 0.18 5.05 -2.40
CA ALA A 32 -1.21 5.06 -1.96
C ALA A 32 -1.71 6.49 -1.75
N LEU A 33 -2.92 6.76 -2.22
CA LEU A 33 -3.69 7.96 -1.92
C LEU A 33 -4.69 7.64 -0.81
N ALA A 34 -4.63 8.41 0.28
CA ALA A 34 -5.53 8.21 1.40
C ALA A 34 -6.92 8.78 1.12
N VAL A 35 -7.95 8.02 1.48
CA VAL A 35 -9.35 8.47 1.53
C VAL A 35 -9.89 8.30 2.94
N ALA A 36 -10.86 9.13 3.32
CA ALA A 36 -11.38 9.16 4.68
C ALA A 36 -11.94 7.80 5.13
N ASP A 37 -12.74 7.16 4.27
CA ASP A 37 -13.48 5.95 4.60
C ASP A 37 -13.78 5.10 3.35
N GLU A 38 -14.47 3.97 3.58
CA GLU A 38 -14.85 3.02 2.54
C GLU A 38 -15.88 3.58 1.55
N ALA A 39 -16.77 4.47 1.97
CA ALA A 39 -17.75 5.07 1.08
C ALA A 39 -17.03 5.95 0.03
N VAL A 40 -16.05 6.74 0.46
CA VAL A 40 -15.21 7.54 -0.45
C VAL A 40 -14.37 6.63 -1.35
N GLN A 41 -13.82 5.53 -0.83
CA GLN A 41 -13.09 4.56 -1.66
C GLN A 41 -13.98 3.96 -2.75
N LEU A 42 -15.18 3.50 -2.40
CA LEU A 42 -16.13 2.89 -3.33
C LEU A 42 -16.55 3.89 -4.41
N HIS A 43 -16.79 5.14 -4.02
CA HIS A 43 -17.05 6.22 -4.98
C HIS A 43 -15.90 6.38 -5.99
N TRP A 44 -14.65 6.37 -5.53
CA TRP A 44 -13.50 6.41 -6.45
C TRP A 44 -13.40 5.17 -7.33
N ARG A 45 -13.69 3.99 -6.78
CA ARG A 45 -13.69 2.73 -7.54
C ARG A 45 -14.66 2.81 -8.72
N GLU A 46 -15.90 3.25 -8.47
CA GLU A 46 -16.93 3.41 -9.49
C GLU A 46 -16.49 4.41 -10.56
N ARG A 47 -16.03 5.59 -10.15
CA ARG A 47 -15.55 6.62 -11.09
C ARG A 47 -14.41 6.15 -11.98
N LEU A 48 -13.47 5.37 -11.44
CA LEU A 48 -12.36 4.84 -12.21
C LEU A 48 -12.82 3.76 -13.21
N LEU A 49 -13.77 2.91 -12.81
CA LEU A 49 -14.38 1.92 -13.70
C LEU A 49 -15.17 2.58 -14.84
N ASP A 50 -15.96 3.61 -14.52
CA ASP A 50 -16.73 4.38 -15.51
C ASP A 50 -15.82 5.12 -16.50
N ALA A 51 -14.62 5.49 -16.06
CA ALA A 51 -13.57 6.04 -16.92
C ALA A 51 -12.86 4.97 -17.79
N GLY A 52 -13.25 3.70 -17.71
CA GLY A 52 -12.70 2.60 -18.49
C GLY A 52 -11.39 2.02 -17.95
N LEU A 53 -10.98 2.39 -16.74
CA LEU A 53 -9.77 1.84 -16.11
C LEU A 53 -10.05 0.46 -15.51
N ARG A 54 -9.03 -0.38 -15.49
CA ARG A 54 -9.07 -1.65 -14.74
C ARG A 54 -8.76 -1.35 -13.27
N VAL A 55 -9.69 -1.72 -12.40
CA VAL A 55 -9.57 -1.53 -10.95
C VAL A 55 -9.79 -2.86 -10.24
N SER A 56 -8.98 -3.13 -9.21
CA SER A 56 -9.15 -4.34 -8.41
C SER A 56 -10.50 -4.39 -7.69
N PRO A 57 -10.93 -5.57 -7.20
CA PRO A 57 -11.88 -5.64 -6.10
C PRO A 57 -11.36 -4.87 -4.87
N VAL A 58 -12.25 -4.54 -3.94
CA VAL A 58 -11.85 -4.04 -2.61
C VAL A 58 -11.13 -5.16 -1.87
N MET A 59 -9.94 -4.85 -1.35
CA MET A 59 -9.10 -5.78 -0.63
C MET A 59 -9.03 -5.37 0.84
N ASP A 60 -9.28 -6.32 1.74
CA ASP A 60 -9.10 -6.12 3.18
C ASP A 60 -7.62 -6.37 3.56
N ARG A 61 -6.97 -5.34 4.12
CA ARG A 61 -5.58 -5.39 4.59
C ARG A 61 -5.49 -5.34 6.11
N ILE A 62 -6.59 -5.59 6.83
CA ILE A 62 -6.75 -5.45 8.29
C ILE A 62 -6.69 -3.98 8.75
N TYR A 63 -5.62 -3.29 8.41
CA TYR A 63 -5.34 -1.91 8.85
C TYR A 63 -6.03 -0.87 7.98
N PHE A 64 -6.41 -1.24 6.75
CA PHE A 64 -7.10 -0.41 5.77
C PHE A 64 -7.77 -1.29 4.71
N ARG A 65 -8.69 -0.72 3.95
CA ARG A 65 -9.21 -1.32 2.72
C ARG A 65 -8.51 -0.68 1.53
N SER A 66 -8.25 -1.44 0.47
CA SER A 66 -7.53 -0.96 -0.70
C SER A 66 -8.20 -1.33 -2.02
N ILE A 67 -8.08 -0.43 -2.99
CA ILE A 67 -8.26 -0.73 -4.41
C ILE A 67 -7.01 -0.30 -5.18
N TYR A 68 -6.71 -0.99 -6.28
CA TYR A 68 -5.54 -0.72 -7.11
C TYR A 68 -5.95 -0.47 -8.55
N CYS A 69 -5.31 0.51 -9.17
CA CYS A 69 -5.35 0.78 -10.61
C CYS A 69 -3.93 1.08 -11.13
N GLN A 70 -3.81 1.36 -12.43
CA GLN A 70 -2.55 1.80 -13.03
C GLN A 70 -2.72 3.19 -13.64
N ASP A 71 -1.70 4.03 -13.48
CA ASP A 71 -1.59 5.26 -14.26
C ASP A 71 -1.24 4.95 -15.74
N PRO A 72 -1.26 5.94 -16.64
CA PRO A 72 -0.92 5.72 -18.05
C PRO A 72 0.50 5.19 -18.31
N ASP A 73 1.44 5.44 -17.39
CA ASP A 73 2.83 4.94 -17.47
C ASP A 73 2.97 3.51 -16.92
N GLY A 74 1.89 2.96 -16.35
CA GLY A 74 1.81 1.62 -15.78
C GLY A 74 2.23 1.54 -14.30
N HIS A 75 2.45 2.67 -13.62
CA HIS A 75 2.67 2.66 -12.18
C HIS A 75 1.41 2.24 -11.45
N ILE A 76 1.58 1.40 -10.44
CA ILE A 76 0.45 0.96 -9.60
C ILE A 76 0.10 2.10 -8.64
N VAL A 77 -1.16 2.52 -8.69
CA VAL A 77 -1.74 3.51 -7.77
C VAL A 77 -2.74 2.79 -6.87
N GLU A 78 -2.58 2.96 -5.57
CA GLU A 78 -3.49 2.46 -4.56
C GLU A 78 -4.38 3.59 -4.04
N ILE A 79 -5.65 3.29 -3.78
CA ILE A 79 -6.54 4.16 -2.99
C ILE A 79 -6.91 3.39 -1.72
N ALA A 80 -6.44 3.90 -0.58
CA ALA A 80 -6.53 3.21 0.71
C ALA A 80 -7.30 4.04 1.74
N THR A 81 -8.13 3.38 2.56
CA THR A 81 -8.86 4.04 3.64
C THR A 81 -7.93 4.45 4.79
N ALA A 82 -8.17 5.61 5.40
CA ALA A 82 -7.38 6.10 6.53
C ALA A 82 -7.63 5.30 7.82
N THR A 83 -8.80 4.66 7.94
CA THR A 83 -9.22 3.83 9.07
C THR A 83 -9.32 2.36 8.67
N PRO A 84 -9.15 1.40 9.61
CA PRO A 84 -9.01 1.58 11.07
C PRO A 84 -7.61 2.02 11.55
N GLY A 85 -6.56 1.80 10.76
CA GLY A 85 -5.17 2.08 11.12
C GLY A 85 -4.50 0.96 11.92
N PHE A 86 -3.21 1.13 12.21
CA PHE A 86 -2.39 0.09 12.85
C PHE A 86 -2.70 -0.15 14.33
N ALA A 87 -3.43 0.75 14.98
CA ALA A 87 -3.80 0.58 16.40
C ALA A 87 -5.02 -0.34 16.61
N VAL A 88 -5.49 -1.02 15.55
CA VAL A 88 -6.67 -1.89 15.60
C VAL A 88 -6.42 -3.18 16.39
N ASP A 89 -5.19 -3.70 16.37
CA ASP A 89 -4.78 -4.97 16.98
C ASP A 89 -3.56 -4.85 17.91
N GLU A 90 -3.01 -3.62 18.03
CA GLU A 90 -1.89 -3.30 18.91
C GLU A 90 -2.07 -1.95 19.61
N PRO A 91 -1.69 -1.81 20.89
CA PRO A 91 -1.63 -0.50 21.52
C PRO A 91 -0.50 0.32 20.90
N VAL A 92 -0.72 1.63 20.75
CA VAL A 92 0.26 2.58 20.14
C VAL A 92 1.66 2.44 20.74
N ALA A 93 1.76 2.24 22.05
CA ALA A 93 3.04 2.10 22.76
C ALA A 93 3.84 0.84 22.42
N ALA A 94 3.24 -0.15 21.74
CA ALA A 94 3.87 -1.42 21.39
C ALA A 94 3.82 -1.74 19.88
N LEU A 95 3.44 -0.78 19.03
CA LEU A 95 3.35 -0.97 17.58
C LEU A 95 4.67 -1.50 17.00
N GLY A 96 4.57 -2.53 16.16
CA GLY A 96 5.71 -3.07 15.42
C GLY A 96 6.74 -3.80 16.27
N THR A 97 6.46 -4.07 17.55
CA THR A 97 7.37 -4.79 18.46
C THR A 97 7.24 -6.31 18.36
N ARG A 98 6.22 -6.81 17.67
CA ARG A 98 5.95 -8.24 17.50
C ARG A 98 5.41 -8.54 16.10
N LEU A 99 5.59 -9.78 15.66
CA LEU A 99 5.03 -10.26 14.40
C LEU A 99 3.50 -10.33 14.48
N GLN A 100 2.82 -9.41 13.79
CA GLN A 100 1.39 -9.49 13.53
C GLN A 100 1.10 -10.34 12.30
N LEU A 101 0.09 -11.20 12.41
CA LEU A 101 -0.43 -11.99 11.30
C LEU A 101 -1.93 -11.72 11.18
N PRO A 102 -2.48 -11.63 9.96
CA PRO A 102 -3.92 -11.58 9.82
C PRO A 102 -4.55 -12.89 10.36
N PRO A 103 -5.81 -12.86 10.82
CA PRO A 103 -6.44 -14.02 11.48
C PRO A 103 -6.37 -15.32 10.68
N TRP A 104 -6.43 -15.23 9.35
CA TRP A 104 -6.36 -16.41 8.47
C TRP A 104 -4.96 -17.04 8.35
N LEU A 105 -3.89 -16.36 8.80
CA LEU A 105 -2.53 -16.89 8.84
C LEU A 105 -2.06 -17.29 10.24
N GLU A 106 -2.80 -16.93 11.29
CA GLU A 106 -2.47 -17.30 12.67
C GLU A 106 -2.24 -18.80 12.90
N PRO A 107 -3.04 -19.73 12.31
CA PRO A 107 -2.78 -21.17 12.46
C PRO A 107 -1.42 -21.62 11.92
N GLN A 108 -0.73 -20.79 11.14
CA GLN A 108 0.57 -21.08 10.52
C GLN A 108 1.73 -20.28 11.14
N ARG A 109 1.49 -19.60 12.28
CA ARG A 109 2.45 -18.69 12.91
C ARG A 109 3.83 -19.29 13.10
N GLU A 110 3.94 -20.48 13.69
CA GLU A 110 5.23 -21.11 13.96
C GLU A 110 6.03 -21.36 12.67
N ARG A 111 5.35 -21.88 11.64
CA ARG A 111 5.93 -22.13 10.32
C ARG A 111 6.38 -20.85 9.64
N ILE A 112 5.58 -19.78 9.71
CA ILE A 112 5.91 -18.47 9.14
C ILE A 112 7.10 -17.87 9.87
N ALA A 113 7.06 -17.83 11.21
CA ALA A 113 8.12 -17.27 12.04
C ALA A 113 9.46 -17.97 11.81
N ALA A 114 9.47 -19.30 11.68
CA ALA A 114 10.68 -20.08 11.39
C ALA A 114 11.31 -19.77 10.03
N GLY A 115 10.55 -19.23 9.07
CA GLY A 115 11.03 -18.88 7.73
C GLY A 115 11.50 -17.43 7.59
N LEU A 116 11.35 -16.60 8.62
CA LEU A 116 11.75 -15.19 8.58
C LEU A 116 13.18 -15.01 9.09
N GLN A 117 13.96 -14.20 8.38
CA GLN A 117 15.23 -13.74 8.88
C GLN A 117 14.99 -12.67 9.96
N PRO A 118 15.53 -12.82 11.18
CA PRO A 118 15.45 -11.78 12.20
C PRO A 118 16.05 -10.47 11.70
N LEU A 119 15.39 -9.36 12.02
CA LEU A 119 15.96 -8.03 11.81
C LEU A 119 16.76 -7.67 13.05
N ASP A 120 18.04 -7.36 12.89
CA ASP A 120 18.82 -6.75 13.95
C ASP A 120 18.19 -5.37 14.23
N GLY A 121 17.72 -5.16 15.46
CA GLY A 121 17.12 -3.90 15.89
C GLY A 121 18.17 -2.79 15.85
N GLY A 122 18.37 -2.19 14.69
CA GLY A 122 19.28 -1.07 14.50
C GLY A 122 18.72 0.18 15.15
N GLU A 123 19.40 0.68 16.19
CA GLU A 123 19.41 2.12 16.46
C GLU A 123 19.77 2.82 15.15
N VAL A 124 18.83 3.63 14.65
CA VAL A 124 19.08 4.53 13.53
C VAL A 124 19.77 5.75 14.13
N ALA A 125 21.05 5.93 13.79
CA ALA A 125 21.82 7.14 14.08
C ALA A 125 21.18 8.40 13.48
#